data_AF-F0ZSM3-F1
#
_entry.id   AF-F0ZSM3-F1
#
_cell.length_a   1.000
_cell.length_b   1.000
_cell.length_c   1.000
_cell.angle_alpha   90.00
_cell.angle_beta   90.00
_cell.angle_gamma   90.00
#
_symmetry.space_group_name_H-M   'P 1'
#
loop_
_entity.id
_entity.type
_entity.pdbx_description
1 polymer ?
#
loop_
_entity_poly.entity_id
_entity_poly.type
_entity_poly.pdbx_seq_one_letter_code
_entity_poly.pdbx_strand_id
1 'polypeptide(L)'
;MAKSKNHSTHHKNRKDHRNGIKKPVVHKKTGFKGVELSFARNQRYARIGTEVKRYVRGDLQEQKPHRNPRQPLKAIVAAAKSKLAAKKATAKK
;
A
#
# COMPACT_ATOMS: atom_id res chain seq x y z
N MET A 1 7.67 19.40 -63.54
CA MET A 1 7.73 18.94 -62.13
C MET A 1 9.03 18.20 -61.87
N ALA A 2 9.89 18.70 -60.99
CA ALA A 2 11.06 17.96 -60.52
C ALA A 2 10.62 16.99 -59.40
N LYS A 3 11.08 15.74 -59.45
CA LYS A 3 10.69 14.70 -58.46
C LYS A 3 11.25 15.02 -57.08
N SER A 4 10.45 14.86 -56.03
CA SER A 4 10.85 14.95 -54.62
C SER A 4 10.92 13.56 -53.96
N LYS A 5 11.50 13.47 -52.76
CA LYS A 5 11.52 12.24 -51.97
C LYS A 5 10.12 11.95 -51.40
N ASN A 6 9.66 10.70 -51.54
CA ASN A 6 8.30 10.31 -51.16
C ASN A 6 8.13 9.98 -49.65
N HIS A 7 9.19 9.52 -48.96
CA HIS A 7 9.13 9.15 -47.53
C HIS A 7 10.51 9.16 -46.84
N SER A 8 10.57 9.41 -45.52
CA SER A 8 11.80 9.32 -44.71
C SER A 8 11.54 9.13 -43.21
N THR A 9 12.24 8.17 -42.59
CA THR A 9 12.24 7.89 -41.14
C THR A 9 13.53 8.33 -40.45
N HIS A 10 14.46 8.97 -41.19
CA HIS A 10 15.83 9.27 -40.76
C HIS A 10 15.93 9.97 -39.40
N HIS A 11 15.04 10.94 -39.13
CA HIS A 11 15.07 11.73 -37.90
C HIS A 11 13.94 11.34 -36.91
N LYS A 12 13.30 10.18 -37.08
CA LYS A 12 12.22 9.76 -36.16
C LYS A 12 12.83 9.23 -34.87
N ASN A 13 13.74 8.26 -34.99
CA ASN A 13 14.44 7.66 -33.86
C ASN A 13 15.13 8.70 -32.96
N ARG A 14 15.90 9.63 -33.55
CA ARG A 14 16.55 10.70 -32.78
C ARG A 14 15.57 11.60 -32.04
N LYS A 15 14.35 11.84 -32.56
CA LYS A 15 13.32 12.63 -31.85
C LYS A 15 12.70 11.85 -30.71
N ASP A 16 12.33 10.59 -30.96
CA ASP A 16 11.67 9.74 -29.97
C ASP A 16 12.58 9.53 -28.74
N HIS A 17 13.90 9.49 -28.96
CA HIS A 17 14.89 9.37 -27.90
C HIS A 17 15.29 10.69 -27.21
N ARG A 18 14.93 11.89 -27.71
CA ARG A 18 15.31 13.16 -27.04
C ARG A 18 14.81 13.24 -25.60
N ASN A 19 13.58 12.78 -25.37
CA ASN A 19 12.95 12.73 -24.05
C ASN A 19 13.00 11.31 -23.45
N GLY A 20 13.52 10.35 -24.22
CA GLY A 20 13.54 8.93 -23.91
C GLY A 20 12.17 8.25 -24.07
N ILE A 21 12.19 7.00 -24.55
CA ILE A 21 10.99 6.17 -24.64
C ILE A 21 10.69 5.62 -23.24
N LYS A 22 9.68 6.18 -22.57
CA LYS A 22 9.28 5.76 -21.21
C LYS A 22 8.36 4.55 -21.27
N LYS A 23 8.61 3.57 -20.40
CA LYS A 23 7.70 2.43 -20.19
C LYS A 23 6.42 2.89 -19.48
N PRO A 24 5.26 2.25 -19.72
CA PRO A 24 4.04 2.58 -18.99
C PRO A 24 4.23 2.32 -17.48
N VAL A 25 3.62 3.17 -16.65
CA VAL A 25 3.69 3.04 -15.20
C VAL A 25 2.80 1.89 -14.75
N VAL A 26 3.37 0.94 -14.01
CA VAL A 26 2.62 -0.18 -13.41
C VAL A 26 2.28 0.17 -11.96
N HIS A 27 0.99 0.20 -11.64
CA HIS A 27 0.51 0.42 -10.29
C HIS A 27 0.28 -0.91 -9.54
N LYS A 28 0.41 -0.91 -8.21
CA LYS A 28 0.18 -2.11 -7.37
C LYS A 28 -1.24 -2.69 -7.52
N LYS A 29 -2.22 -1.84 -7.82
CA LYS A 29 -3.61 -2.24 -8.10
C LYS A 29 -3.97 -1.74 -9.49
N THR A 30 -4.37 -2.65 -10.37
CA THR A 30 -4.88 -2.34 -11.70
C THR A 30 -6.37 -2.02 -11.63
N GLY A 31 -6.88 -1.32 -12.66
CA GLY A 31 -8.32 -1.08 -12.79
C GLY A 31 -9.07 -2.34 -13.26
N PHE A 32 -10.38 -2.38 -13.02
CA PHE A 32 -11.25 -3.52 -13.39
C PHE A 32 -11.95 -3.33 -14.76
N LYS A 33 -11.46 -2.42 -15.61
CA LYS A 33 -12.06 -2.18 -16.94
C LYS A 33 -11.83 -3.42 -17.82
N GLY A 34 -12.92 -3.96 -18.39
CA GLY A 34 -12.88 -5.16 -19.23
C GLY A 34 -13.07 -6.47 -18.47
N VAL A 35 -13.27 -6.43 -17.15
CA VAL A 35 -13.70 -7.59 -16.37
C VAL A 35 -15.19 -7.85 -16.62
N GLU A 36 -15.57 -9.13 -16.60
CA GLU A 36 -16.95 -9.57 -16.80
C GLU A 36 -17.91 -8.92 -15.78
N LEU A 37 -19.09 -8.52 -16.26
CA LEU A 37 -20.02 -7.67 -15.52
C LEU A 37 -20.68 -8.39 -14.34
N SER A 38 -21.02 -9.67 -14.47
CA SER A 38 -21.60 -10.47 -13.39
C SER A 38 -20.61 -10.65 -12.24
N PHE A 39 -19.33 -10.88 -12.56
CA PHE A 39 -18.25 -10.95 -11.58
C PHE A 39 -18.02 -9.60 -10.92
N ALA A 40 -17.91 -8.51 -11.69
CA ALA A 40 -17.68 -7.18 -11.14
C ALA A 40 -18.85 -6.72 -10.23
N ARG A 41 -20.09 -7.03 -10.61
CA ARG A 41 -21.28 -6.78 -9.80
C ARG A 41 -21.26 -7.58 -8.50
N ASN A 42 -21.00 -8.88 -8.57
CA ASN A 42 -20.91 -9.73 -7.39
C ASN A 42 -19.79 -9.25 -6.43
N GLN A 43 -18.60 -8.96 -6.96
CA GLN A 43 -17.48 -8.46 -6.16
C GLN A 43 -17.81 -7.14 -5.46
N ARG A 44 -18.56 -6.24 -6.12
CA ARG A 44 -19.04 -5.00 -5.51
C ARG A 44 -19.95 -5.27 -4.32
N TYR A 45 -20.93 -6.16 -4.46
CA TYR A 45 -21.85 -6.50 -3.37
C TYR A 45 -21.16 -7.25 -2.22
N ALA A 46 -20.26 -8.19 -2.53
CA ALA A 46 -19.46 -8.89 -1.53
C ALA A 46 -18.65 -7.91 -0.65
N ARG A 47 -18.00 -6.92 -1.27
CA ARG A 47 -17.23 -5.88 -0.55
C ARG A 47 -18.08 -4.99 0.35
N ILE A 48 -19.33 -4.73 -0.03
CA ILE A 48 -20.26 -3.92 0.77
C ILE A 48 -20.73 -4.73 1.99
N GLY A 49 -21.01 -6.02 1.81
CA GLY A 49 -21.50 -6.91 2.88
C GLY A 49 -20.43 -7.37 3.87
N THR A 50 -19.14 -7.24 3.54
CA THR A 50 -18.04 -7.59 4.46
C THR A 50 -17.78 -6.44 5.44
N GLU A 51 -18.10 -6.63 6.73
CA GLU A 51 -17.54 -5.79 7.80
C GLU A 51 -16.01 -5.93 7.83
N VAL A 52 -15.30 -4.79 7.89
CA VAL A 52 -13.84 -4.80 8.02
C VAL A 52 -13.46 -5.14 9.46
N LYS A 53 -13.57 -6.42 9.84
CA LYS A 53 -12.99 -6.92 11.10
C LYS A 53 -11.47 -7.00 10.93
N ARG A 54 -10.74 -6.27 11.78
CA ARG A 54 -9.26 -6.15 11.70
C ARG A 54 -8.50 -7.45 11.96
N TYR A 55 -9.16 -8.49 12.46
CA TYR A 55 -8.53 -9.74 12.89
C TYR A 55 -9.41 -10.96 12.56
N VAL A 56 -9.35 -11.43 11.32
CA VAL A 56 -9.85 -12.76 10.96
C VAL A 56 -8.85 -13.40 10.00
N ARG A 57 -8.26 -14.52 10.40
CA ARG A 57 -7.50 -15.43 9.55
C ARG A 57 -8.17 -16.79 9.73
N GLY A 58 -8.64 -17.43 8.67
CA GLY A 58 -9.27 -18.74 8.81
C GLY A 58 -10.45 -18.90 7.89
N ASP A 59 -11.68 -19.15 8.32
CA ASP A 59 -12.26 -19.50 9.62
C ASP A 59 -12.43 -18.33 10.60
N LEU A 60 -13.68 -18.07 10.99
CA LEU A 60 -14.21 -16.96 11.82
C LEU A 60 -13.68 -16.95 13.28
N GLN A 61 -12.46 -17.43 13.54
CA GLN A 61 -11.86 -17.34 14.86
C GLN A 61 -11.22 -15.97 15.06
N GLU A 62 -11.81 -15.18 15.96
CA GLU A 62 -11.13 -14.02 16.53
C GLU A 62 -9.74 -14.45 17.00
N GLN A 63 -8.68 -13.80 16.49
CA GLN A 63 -7.38 -13.91 17.13
C GLN A 63 -7.48 -13.25 18.50
N LYS A 64 -7.77 -14.05 19.54
CA LYS A 64 -7.56 -13.63 20.92
C LYS A 64 -6.10 -13.16 21.02
N PRO A 65 -5.83 -11.99 21.62
CA PRO A 65 -4.45 -11.57 21.85
C PRO A 65 -3.71 -12.72 22.53
N HIS A 66 -2.46 -12.96 22.14
CA HIS A 66 -1.68 -14.05 22.71
C HIS A 66 -1.73 -13.94 24.23
N ARG A 67 -1.83 -15.08 24.94
CA ARG A 67 -2.16 -15.19 26.38
C ARG A 67 -1.30 -14.28 27.29
N ASN A 68 -0.17 -13.78 26.79
CA ASN A 68 0.66 -12.78 27.45
C ASN A 68 1.13 -11.68 26.46
N PRO A 69 0.30 -10.64 26.19
CA PRO A 69 0.64 -9.58 25.24
C PRO A 69 1.95 -8.88 25.61
N ARG A 70 2.93 -8.84 24.69
CA ARG A 70 4.13 -8.03 24.91
C ARG A 70 3.67 -6.58 25.04
N GLN A 71 4.01 -5.94 26.16
CA GLN A 71 3.63 -4.57 26.42
C GLN A 71 4.14 -3.66 25.29
N PRO A 72 3.33 -2.71 24.78
CA PRO A 72 3.77 -1.82 23.71
C PRO A 72 4.95 -0.98 24.20
N LEU A 73 5.90 -0.68 23.32
CA LEU A 73 7.12 0.06 23.67
C LEU A 73 6.84 1.37 24.41
N LYS A 74 5.74 2.05 24.04
CA LYS A 74 5.25 3.27 24.71
C LYS A 74 4.96 3.04 26.20
N ALA A 75 4.32 1.92 26.57
CA ALA A 75 4.02 1.58 27.96
C ALA A 75 5.29 1.23 28.75
N ILE A 76 6.23 0.52 28.12
CA ILE A 76 7.54 0.19 28.74
C ILE A 76 8.32 1.48 29.03
N VAL A 77 8.40 2.40 28.07
CA VAL A 77 9.12 3.68 28.23
C VAL A 77 8.42 4.57 29.27
N ALA A 78 7.09 4.64 29.27
CA ALA A 78 6.34 5.39 30.28
C ALA A 78 6.57 4.84 31.70
N ALA A 79 6.56 3.53 31.87
CA ALA A 79 6.83 2.87 33.15
C ALA A 79 8.29 3.05 33.60
N ALA A 80 9.25 3.01 32.69
CA ALA A 80 10.65 3.29 33.00
C ALA A 80 10.83 4.76 33.43
N LYS A 81 10.17 5.69 32.73
CA LYS A 81 10.22 7.12 33.03
C LYS A 81 9.58 7.45 34.37
N SER A 82 8.43 6.85 34.70
CA SER A 82 7.78 7.04 36.00
C SER A 82 8.59 6.45 37.15
N LYS A 83 9.21 5.27 36.97
CA LYS A 83 10.13 4.68 37.95
C LYS A 83 11.37 5.55 38.19
N LEU A 84 11.95 6.10 37.13
CA LEU A 84 13.09 7.02 37.24
C LEU A 84 12.69 8.30 37.99
N ALA A 85 11.53 8.87 37.67
CA ALA A 85 11.00 10.06 38.34
C ALA A 85 10.74 9.81 39.83
N ALA A 86 10.13 8.68 40.18
CA ALA A 86 9.91 8.27 41.56
C ALA A 86 11.23 8.08 42.33
N LYS A 87 12.23 7.42 41.72
CA LYS A 87 13.57 7.23 42.32
C LYS A 87 14.29 8.56 42.53
N LYS A 88 14.13 9.52 41.61
CA LYS A 88 14.69 10.86 41.74
C LYS A 88 13.99 11.68 42.82
N ALA A 89 12.69 11.51 43.01
CA ALA A 89 11.93 12.17 44.07
C ALA A 89 12.31 11.64 45.46
N THR A 90 12.52 10.33 45.61
CA THR A 90 12.97 9.73 46.89
C THR A 90 14.42 10.08 47.23
N ALA A 91 15.27 10.31 46.23
CA ALA A 91 16.67 10.71 46.44
C ALA A 91 16.85 12.22 46.72
N LYS A 92 15.79 13.02 46.59
CA LYS A 92 15.78 14.47 46.84
C LYS A 92 15.13 14.83 48.19
N LYS A 93 14.77 13.82 48.98
CA LYS A 93 14.23 13.93 50.34
C LYS A 93 15.28 13.42 51.31
#